data_AF-A0A443IUT2-F1
#
_entry.id   AF-A0A443IUT2-F1
#
_cell.length_a   1.000
_cell.length_b   1.000
_cell.length_c   1.000
_cell.angle_alpha   90.00
_cell.angle_beta   90.00
_cell.angle_gamma   90.00
#
_symmetry.space_group_name_H-M   'P 1'
#
loop_
_entity.id
_entity.type
_entity.pdbx_description
1 polymer ?
#
loop_
_entity_poly.entity_id
_entity_poly.type
_entity_poly.pdbx_seq_one_letter_code
_entity_poly.pdbx_strand_id
1 'polypeptide(L)'
;MRAVEGTATDALKVLVVDDSRMQRRILSAQLSRAGYEVIEAASAEEALRICAAQEPDIILSDWLMPGMSGIDFCRVFRRMERSAYGYFILLTSKTEKTDITLGLESGADDFLAKPTSADELRARLTAGERILRMERQLKEKNQMISSALAELQGLYDSVDRDLIEARKLQQSLVRERFRSFGSAQVSLLLRPSGHVGGDLVGFFPINARRVGLYGIDVAGHGIASALMTARISGYLSGVSPDQNVAMIQTELGLYDALPPAELAATLNRIVPREIRTDSYFTLIYADVDLVSGEVAMVQAGHPMPAVLRRDGRVEFLGSGGLPIGLIENAHYDTITTRLLPGDRLFLGSDGITEAAGPDGSFLGDEGLKRILQAERHLRGPAFLDAVQGDLVAYAEAALADDVSAVFFEFDGPKRNAD
;
A
#
# COMPACT_ATOMS: atom_id res chain seq x y z
N MET A 1 -9.36 -23.64 -41.70
CA MET A 1 -9.37 -24.91 -40.98
C MET A 1 -7.92 -25.33 -40.77
N ARG A 2 -7.26 -24.79 -39.74
CA ARG A 2 -5.84 -25.05 -39.45
C ARG A 2 -5.77 -26.24 -38.48
N ALA A 3 -5.09 -27.29 -38.91
CA ALA A 3 -4.79 -28.46 -38.10
C ALA A 3 -3.95 -28.02 -36.88
N VAL A 4 -4.38 -28.47 -35.71
CA VAL A 4 -3.61 -28.37 -34.47
C VAL A 4 -2.51 -29.41 -34.56
N GLU A 5 -1.26 -28.96 -34.73
CA GLU A 5 -0.06 -29.79 -34.64
C GLU A 5 0.03 -30.34 -33.21
N GLY A 6 -0.16 -31.66 -33.08
CA GLY A 6 0.05 -32.37 -31.83
C GLY A 6 1.52 -32.28 -31.43
N THR A 7 1.78 -31.68 -30.28
CA THR A 7 3.06 -31.76 -29.57
C THR A 7 3.44 -33.24 -29.44
N ALA A 8 4.66 -33.61 -29.84
CA ALA A 8 5.19 -34.94 -29.65
C ALA A 8 5.01 -35.37 -28.18
N THR A 9 4.11 -36.32 -27.92
CA THR A 9 4.00 -36.99 -26.63
C THR A 9 5.23 -37.86 -26.46
N ASP A 10 6.17 -37.41 -25.63
CA ASP A 10 7.17 -38.29 -25.05
C ASP A 10 6.42 -39.48 -24.43
N ALA A 11 6.77 -40.69 -24.83
CA ALA A 11 6.12 -41.90 -24.32
C ALA A 11 6.40 -41.99 -22.81
N LEU A 12 5.35 -42.08 -21.99
CA LEU A 12 5.52 -42.21 -20.55
C LEU A 12 6.27 -43.50 -20.22
N LYS A 13 7.19 -43.41 -19.26
CA LYS A 13 8.02 -44.52 -18.80
C LYS A 13 7.29 -45.31 -17.74
N VAL A 14 7.05 -46.59 -18.01
CA VAL A 14 6.40 -47.52 -17.08
C VAL A 14 7.41 -48.55 -16.61
N LEU A 15 7.68 -48.58 -15.31
CA LEU A 15 8.51 -49.60 -14.68
C LEU A 15 7.64 -50.76 -14.20
N VAL A 16 7.88 -51.96 -14.74
CA VAL A 16 7.23 -53.20 -14.32
C VAL A 16 8.16 -53.98 -13.41
N VAL A 17 7.73 -54.18 -12.16
CA VAL A 17 8.49 -54.88 -11.11
C VAL A 17 7.72 -56.12 -10.69
N ASP A 18 8.29 -57.29 -10.94
CA ASP A 18 7.68 -58.58 -10.59
C ASP A 18 8.80 -59.63 -10.59
N ASP A 19 8.80 -60.62 -9.70
CA ASP A 19 9.87 -61.65 -9.68
C ASP A 19 9.69 -62.68 -10.81
N SER A 20 8.45 -62.88 -11.28
CA SER A 20 8.12 -63.78 -12.38
C SER A 20 8.44 -63.19 -13.74
N ARG A 21 9.45 -63.76 -14.40
CA ARG A 21 9.84 -63.39 -15.78
C ARG A 21 8.68 -63.52 -16.78
N MET A 22 7.79 -64.48 -16.57
CA MET A 22 6.62 -64.68 -17.44
C MET A 22 5.63 -63.52 -17.29
N GLN A 23 5.31 -63.10 -16.07
CA GLN A 23 4.38 -62.01 -15.80
C GLN A 23 4.94 -60.67 -16.30
N ARG A 24 6.23 -60.38 -16.03
CA ARG A 24 6.90 -59.18 -16.57
C ARG A 24 6.80 -59.09 -18.09
N ARG A 25 7.06 -60.19 -18.81
CA ARG A 25 6.97 -60.22 -20.28
C ARG A 25 5.56 -59.97 -20.81
N ILE A 26 4.54 -60.50 -20.14
CA ILE A 26 3.14 -60.31 -20.53
C ILE A 26 2.74 -58.84 -20.36
N LEU A 27 2.98 -58.28 -19.17
CA LEU A 27 2.67 -56.87 -18.88
C LEU A 27 3.45 -55.93 -19.79
N SER A 28 4.74 -56.18 -19.98
CA SER A 28 5.59 -55.36 -20.85
C SER A 28 5.10 -55.39 -22.30
N ALA A 29 4.74 -56.56 -22.83
CA ALA A 29 4.18 -56.66 -24.18
C ALA A 29 2.83 -55.94 -24.32
N GLN A 30 1.99 -55.93 -23.28
CA GLN A 30 0.72 -55.19 -23.27
C GLN A 30 0.95 -53.67 -23.25
N LEU A 31 1.84 -53.20 -22.37
CA LEU A 31 2.17 -51.78 -22.21
C LEU A 31 2.89 -51.21 -23.43
N SER A 32 3.86 -51.92 -24.01
CA SER A 32 4.54 -51.48 -25.22
C SER A 32 3.57 -51.37 -26.41
N ARG A 33 2.57 -52.26 -26.52
CA ARG A 33 1.50 -52.12 -27.53
C ARG A 33 0.59 -50.93 -27.29
N ALA A 34 0.43 -50.52 -26.03
CA ALA A 34 -0.31 -49.33 -25.66
C ALA A 34 0.50 -48.03 -25.81
N GLY A 35 1.78 -48.11 -26.21
CA GLY A 35 2.63 -46.96 -26.54
C GLY A 35 3.52 -46.46 -25.40
N TYR A 36 3.63 -47.20 -24.29
CA TYR A 36 4.53 -46.85 -23.18
C TYR A 36 5.97 -47.30 -23.43
N GLU A 37 6.93 -46.54 -22.92
CA GLU A 37 8.32 -46.98 -22.80
C GLU A 37 8.41 -47.88 -21.56
N VAL A 38 8.68 -49.17 -21.74
CA VAL A 38 8.64 -50.13 -20.63
C VAL A 38 10.04 -50.46 -20.14
N ILE A 39 10.23 -50.38 -18.84
CA ILE A 39 11.43 -50.81 -18.13
C ILE A 39 11.05 -51.99 -17.23
N GLU A 40 11.84 -53.04 -17.22
CA GLU A 40 11.59 -54.22 -16.39
C GLU A 40 12.58 -54.29 -15.22
N ALA A 41 12.10 -54.71 -14.04
CA ALA A 41 12.94 -55.06 -12.89
C ALA A 41 12.47 -56.38 -12.28
N ALA A 42 13.40 -57.27 -11.96
CA ALA A 42 13.11 -58.58 -11.37
C ALA A 42 13.00 -58.56 -9.84
N SER A 43 13.31 -57.43 -9.21
CA SER A 43 13.30 -57.25 -7.75
C SER A 43 13.11 -55.77 -7.39
N ALA A 44 12.66 -55.50 -6.17
CA ALA A 44 12.53 -54.13 -5.67
C ALA A 44 13.88 -53.38 -5.59
N GLU A 45 14.97 -54.08 -5.28
CA GLU A 45 16.32 -53.49 -5.22
C GLU A 45 16.83 -53.05 -6.60
N GLU A 46 16.50 -53.80 -7.64
CA GLU A 46 16.74 -53.39 -9.03
C GLU A 46 15.83 -52.22 -9.41
N ALA A 47 14.54 -52.28 -9.05
CA ALA A 47 13.58 -51.23 -9.32
C ALA A 47 13.98 -49.89 -8.68
N LEU A 48 14.47 -49.89 -7.44
CA LEU A 48 14.97 -48.69 -6.76
C LEU A 48 16.18 -48.06 -7.47
N ARG A 49 17.12 -48.88 -7.96
CA ARG A 49 18.26 -48.39 -8.75
C ARG A 49 17.80 -47.75 -10.06
N ILE A 50 16.82 -48.35 -10.73
CA ILE A 50 16.20 -47.78 -11.93
C ILE A 50 15.47 -46.47 -11.60
N CYS A 51 14.71 -46.43 -10.50
CA CYS A 51 13.98 -45.23 -10.07
C CYS A 51 14.91 -44.03 -9.83
N ALA A 52 16.11 -44.27 -9.28
CA ALA A 52 17.11 -43.23 -9.06
C ALA A 52 17.78 -42.76 -10.35
N ALA A 53 17.91 -43.63 -11.35
CA ALA A 53 18.66 -43.33 -12.57
C ALA A 53 17.78 -42.78 -13.71
N GLN A 54 16.53 -43.22 -13.80
CA GLN A 54 15.68 -42.99 -14.98
C GLN A 54 14.34 -42.30 -14.66
N GLU A 55 14.02 -42.10 -13.38
CA GLU A 55 12.78 -41.50 -12.87
C GLU A 55 11.50 -41.90 -13.65
N PRO A 56 11.09 -43.20 -13.61
CA PRO A 56 9.90 -43.65 -14.33
C PRO A 56 8.63 -42.90 -13.91
N ASP A 57 7.73 -42.62 -14.86
CA ASP A 57 6.48 -41.89 -14.62
C ASP A 57 5.44 -42.75 -13.89
N ILE A 58 5.35 -44.04 -14.23
CA ILE A 58 4.43 -45.00 -13.63
C ILE A 58 5.19 -46.24 -13.19
N ILE A 59 4.84 -46.78 -12.01
CA ILE A 59 5.38 -48.03 -11.48
C ILE A 59 4.24 -49.01 -11.31
N LEU A 60 4.40 -50.20 -11.88
CA LEU A 60 3.56 -51.37 -11.63
C LEU A 60 4.41 -52.37 -10.83
N SER A 61 4.13 -52.53 -9.54
CA SER A 61 4.90 -53.44 -8.69
C SER A 61 4.04 -54.60 -8.22
N ASP A 62 4.56 -55.82 -8.30
CA ASP A 62 4.00 -56.93 -7.55
C ASP A 62 4.07 -56.66 -6.05
N TRP A 63 3.05 -57.12 -5.34
CA TRP A 63 2.96 -57.01 -3.90
C TRP A 63 3.92 -57.97 -3.21
N LEU A 64 3.95 -59.22 -3.67
CA LEU A 64 4.72 -60.30 -3.06
C LEU A 64 5.96 -60.57 -3.91
N MET A 65 7.11 -60.12 -3.43
CA MET A 65 8.40 -60.41 -4.05
C MET A 65 9.37 -60.96 -3.01
N PRO A 66 10.29 -61.86 -3.38
CA PRO A 66 11.36 -62.30 -2.50
C PRO A 66 12.23 -61.13 -2.05
N GLY A 67 12.59 -61.10 -0.76
CA GLY A 67 13.38 -60.00 -0.18
C GLY A 67 12.48 -58.84 0.25
N MET A 68 12.43 -57.78 -0.54
CA MET A 68 11.61 -56.59 -0.26
C MET A 68 10.24 -56.68 -0.94
N SER A 69 9.17 -56.50 -0.15
CA SER A 69 7.79 -56.50 -0.65
C SER A 69 7.49 -55.26 -1.49
N GLY A 70 6.45 -55.31 -2.33
CA GLY A 70 5.98 -54.16 -3.11
C GLY A 70 5.53 -52.97 -2.26
N ILE A 71 4.99 -53.24 -1.06
CA ILE A 71 4.65 -52.19 -0.09
C ILE A 71 5.91 -51.49 0.42
N ASP A 72 6.91 -52.26 0.85
CA ASP A 72 8.14 -51.68 1.38
C ASP A 72 8.88 -50.91 0.29
N PHE A 73 8.86 -51.42 -0.94
CA PHE A 73 9.34 -50.71 -2.12
C PHE A 73 8.60 -49.38 -2.33
N CYS A 74 7.26 -49.36 -2.28
CA CYS A 74 6.47 -48.13 -2.40
C CYS A 74 6.85 -47.10 -1.32
N ARG A 75 7.00 -47.53 -0.06
CA ARG A 75 7.41 -46.65 1.04
C ARG A 75 8.80 -46.05 0.82
N VAL A 76 9.76 -46.85 0.35
CA VAL A 76 11.10 -46.35 0.04
C VAL A 76 11.04 -45.39 -1.15
N PHE A 77 10.29 -45.74 -2.21
CA PHE A 77 10.08 -44.91 -3.39
C PHE A 77 9.51 -43.53 -3.05
N ARG A 78 8.51 -43.46 -2.17
CA ARG A 78 7.89 -42.19 -1.74
C ARG A 78 8.80 -41.28 -0.94
N ARG A 79 9.90 -41.81 -0.38
CA ARG A 79 10.91 -41.03 0.35
C ARG A 79 12.07 -40.60 -0.53
N MET A 80 12.12 -41.03 -1.80
CA MET A 80 13.16 -40.60 -2.72
C MET A 80 12.93 -39.14 -3.13
N GLU A 81 14.00 -38.35 -3.13
CA GLU A 81 13.99 -37.04 -3.80
C GLU A 81 13.88 -37.27 -5.31
N ARG A 82 12.82 -36.74 -5.92
CA ARG A 82 12.53 -36.90 -7.34
C ARG A 82 12.15 -35.56 -7.96
N SER A 83 12.47 -35.39 -9.23
CA SER A 83 12.12 -34.17 -9.96
C SER A 83 10.62 -34.07 -10.28
N ALA A 84 9.95 -35.22 -10.43
CA ALA A 84 8.54 -35.33 -10.77
C ALA A 84 7.83 -36.42 -9.94
N TYR A 85 6.52 -36.23 -9.75
CA TYR A 85 5.65 -37.22 -9.13
C TYR A 85 5.66 -38.50 -9.97
N GLY A 86 5.81 -39.66 -9.32
CA GLY A 86 5.66 -40.96 -9.98
C GLY A 86 4.41 -41.66 -9.49
N TYR A 87 3.58 -42.14 -10.42
CA TYR A 87 2.34 -42.85 -10.12
C TYR A 87 2.64 -44.31 -9.77
N PHE A 88 2.17 -44.80 -8.64
CA PHE A 88 2.51 -46.13 -8.14
C PHE A 88 1.27 -47.01 -8.02
N ILE A 89 1.27 -48.14 -8.75
CA ILE A 89 0.20 -49.13 -8.75
C ILE A 89 0.74 -50.45 -8.19
N LEU A 90 0.05 -50.98 -7.18
CA LEU A 90 0.35 -52.30 -6.62
C LEU A 90 -0.47 -53.39 -7.31
N LEU A 91 0.19 -54.44 -7.79
CA LEU A 91 -0.45 -55.63 -8.34
C LEU A 91 -0.59 -56.67 -7.21
N THR A 92 -1.80 -57.15 -6.93
CA THR A 92 -2.05 -58.06 -5.80
C THR A 92 -2.84 -59.29 -6.21
N SER A 93 -2.49 -60.47 -5.68
CA SER A 93 -3.32 -61.68 -5.80
C SER A 93 -4.36 -61.80 -4.67
N LYS A 94 -4.35 -60.88 -3.71
CA LYS A 94 -5.26 -60.88 -2.56
C LYS A 94 -6.44 -59.95 -2.81
N THR A 95 -7.65 -60.45 -2.57
CA THR A 95 -8.92 -59.72 -2.74
C THR A 95 -9.59 -59.34 -1.42
N GLU A 96 -8.95 -59.59 -0.28
CA GLU A 96 -9.50 -59.23 1.03
C GLU A 96 -9.39 -57.73 1.32
N LYS A 97 -10.46 -57.14 1.87
CA LYS A 97 -10.56 -55.70 2.15
C LYS A 97 -9.45 -55.16 3.05
N THR A 98 -8.92 -55.98 3.96
CA THR A 98 -7.87 -55.65 4.92
C THR A 98 -6.51 -55.44 4.26
N ASP A 99 -6.17 -56.19 3.22
CA ASP A 99 -4.90 -56.03 2.51
C ASP A 99 -4.92 -54.74 1.66
N ILE A 100 -6.06 -54.36 1.09
CA ILE A 100 -6.21 -53.13 0.29
C ILE A 100 -5.94 -51.87 1.14
N THR A 101 -6.41 -51.83 2.38
CA THR A 101 -6.18 -50.70 3.30
C THR A 101 -4.69 -50.51 3.60
N LEU A 102 -3.96 -51.61 3.83
CA LEU A 102 -2.52 -51.60 4.09
C LEU A 102 -1.71 -51.07 2.90
N GLY A 103 -2.17 -51.32 1.67
CA GLY A 103 -1.56 -50.84 0.43
C GLY A 103 -1.72 -49.33 0.24
N LEU A 104 -2.89 -48.78 0.57
CA LEU A 104 -3.13 -47.32 0.49
C LEU A 104 -2.33 -46.56 1.56
N GLU A 105 -2.22 -47.10 2.77
CA GLU A 105 -1.39 -46.52 3.85
C GLU A 105 0.12 -46.52 3.51
N SER A 106 0.55 -47.33 2.55
CA SER A 106 1.95 -47.33 2.08
C SER A 106 2.28 -46.19 1.13
N GLY A 107 1.28 -45.44 0.66
CA GLY A 107 1.42 -44.36 -0.31
C GLY A 107 1.30 -44.80 -1.77
N ALA A 108 0.78 -46.01 -2.05
CA ALA A 108 0.42 -46.39 -3.42
C ALA A 108 -0.80 -45.59 -3.88
N ASP A 109 -0.81 -45.17 -5.15
CA ASP A 109 -1.94 -44.40 -5.71
C ASP A 109 -3.12 -45.31 -6.04
N ASP A 110 -2.84 -46.56 -6.44
CA ASP A 110 -3.87 -47.51 -6.84
C ASP A 110 -3.41 -48.97 -6.66
N PHE A 111 -4.34 -49.90 -6.85
CA PHE A 111 -4.06 -51.33 -6.85
C PHE A 111 -4.86 -52.07 -7.92
N LEU A 112 -4.33 -53.20 -8.37
CA LEU A 112 -4.94 -54.02 -9.41
C LEU A 112 -4.84 -55.51 -9.04
N ALA A 113 -5.95 -56.24 -9.13
CA ALA A 113 -6.00 -57.66 -8.82
C ALA A 113 -5.38 -58.51 -9.94
N LYS A 114 -4.66 -59.58 -9.57
CA LYS A 114 -4.16 -60.60 -10.50
C LYS A 114 -5.17 -61.76 -10.61
N PRO A 115 -5.44 -62.31 -11.80
CA PRO A 115 -4.88 -61.93 -13.11
C PRO A 115 -5.42 -60.58 -13.59
N THR A 116 -4.52 -59.70 -14.04
CA THR A 116 -4.85 -58.33 -14.44
C THR A 116 -5.65 -58.30 -15.73
N SER A 117 -6.87 -57.78 -15.70
CA SER A 117 -7.66 -57.50 -16.90
C SER A 117 -7.01 -56.37 -17.70
N ALA A 118 -6.93 -56.53 -19.02
CA ALA A 118 -6.37 -55.51 -19.90
C ALA A 118 -7.18 -54.19 -19.84
N ASP A 119 -8.49 -54.28 -19.68
CA ASP A 119 -9.36 -53.10 -19.57
C ASP A 119 -9.18 -52.38 -18.23
N GLU A 120 -9.02 -53.13 -17.14
CA GLU A 120 -8.78 -52.54 -15.82
C GLU A 120 -7.40 -51.89 -15.76
N LEU A 121 -6.35 -52.57 -16.24
CA LEU A 121 -5.00 -52.00 -16.31
C LEU A 121 -4.99 -50.69 -17.11
N ARG A 122 -5.64 -50.69 -18.29
CA ARG A 122 -5.75 -49.49 -19.13
C ARG A 122 -6.48 -48.35 -18.42
N ALA A 123 -7.58 -48.64 -17.72
CA ALA A 123 -8.33 -47.63 -16.97
C ALA A 123 -7.47 -46.99 -15.85
N ARG A 124 -6.69 -47.82 -15.13
CA ARG A 124 -5.80 -47.37 -14.06
C ARG A 124 -4.63 -46.54 -14.58
N LEU A 125 -4.02 -46.95 -15.69
CA LEU A 125 -2.97 -46.17 -16.36
C LEU A 125 -3.50 -44.82 -16.83
N THR A 126 -4.68 -44.79 -17.48
CA THR A 126 -5.30 -43.52 -17.92
C THR A 126 -5.59 -42.57 -16.75
N ALA A 127 -5.99 -43.11 -15.59
CA ALA A 127 -6.17 -42.31 -14.38
C ALA A 127 -4.83 -41.74 -13.86
N GLY A 128 -3.78 -42.57 -13.87
CA GLY A 128 -2.42 -42.15 -13.52
C GLY A 128 -1.87 -41.06 -14.44
N GLU A 129 -2.05 -41.19 -15.76
CA GLU A 129 -1.69 -40.15 -16.74
C GLU A 129 -2.34 -38.80 -16.44
N ARG A 130 -3.63 -38.83 -16.08
CA ARG A 130 -4.36 -37.60 -15.72
C ARG A 130 -3.75 -36.96 -14.47
N ILE A 131 -3.38 -37.75 -13.46
CA ILE A 131 -2.77 -37.25 -12.23
C ILE A 131 -1.38 -36.67 -12.52
N LEU A 132 -0.54 -37.39 -13.26
CA LEU A 132 0.79 -36.90 -13.68
C LEU A 132 0.70 -35.59 -14.46
N ARG A 133 -0.28 -35.48 -15.37
CA ARG A 133 -0.53 -34.23 -16.11
C ARG A 133 -0.96 -33.09 -15.19
N MET A 134 -1.84 -33.34 -14.23
CA MET A 134 -2.27 -32.31 -13.27
C MET A 134 -1.13 -31.86 -12.37
N GLU A 135 -0.30 -32.78 -11.86
CA GLU A 135 0.89 -32.47 -11.06
C GLU A 135 1.89 -31.61 -11.86
N ARG A 136 2.15 -31.98 -13.11
CA ARG A 136 3.01 -31.18 -14.00
C ARG A 136 2.45 -29.78 -14.22
N GLN A 137 1.16 -29.67 -14.53
CA GLN A 137 0.49 -28.37 -14.71
C GLN A 137 0.50 -27.54 -13.43
N LEU A 138 0.33 -28.16 -12.25
CA LEU A 138 0.38 -27.48 -10.96
C LEU A 138 1.77 -26.92 -10.70
N LYS A 139 2.82 -27.71 -10.95
CA LYS A 139 4.21 -27.28 -10.81
C LYS A 139 4.55 -26.11 -11.74
N GLU A 140 4.17 -26.22 -13.02
CA GLU A 140 4.36 -25.16 -14.02
C GLU A 140 3.64 -23.87 -13.62
N LYS A 141 2.38 -23.96 -13.17
CA LYS A 141 1.62 -22.80 -12.68
C LYS A 141 2.22 -22.19 -11.43
N ASN A 142 2.67 -23.00 -10.46
CA ASN A 142 3.32 -22.50 -9.25
C ASN A 142 4.61 -21.76 -9.57
N GLN A 143 5.40 -22.25 -10.52
CA GLN A 143 6.60 -21.56 -11.00
C GLN A 143 6.25 -20.23 -11.68
N MET A 144 5.23 -20.21 -12.53
CA MET A 144 4.75 -18.99 -13.19
C MET A 144 4.26 -17.94 -12.18
N ILE A 145 3.45 -18.35 -11.19
CA ILE A 145 2.98 -17.46 -10.12
C ILE A 145 4.15 -16.89 -9.33
N SER A 146 5.12 -17.73 -8.97
CA SER A 146 6.29 -17.30 -8.21
C SER A 146 7.14 -16.28 -8.99
N SER A 147 7.31 -16.50 -10.31
CA SER A 147 8.02 -15.55 -11.18
C SER A 147 7.28 -14.22 -11.32
N ALA A 148 5.96 -14.27 -11.55
CA ALA A 148 5.15 -13.06 -11.67
C ALA A 148 5.12 -12.25 -10.37
N LEU A 149 5.09 -12.92 -9.22
CA LEU A 149 5.17 -12.26 -7.91
C LEU A 149 6.51 -11.56 -7.73
N ALA A 150 7.63 -12.20 -8.10
CA ALA A 150 8.95 -11.60 -8.01
C ALA A 150 9.09 -10.35 -8.91
N GLU A 151 8.52 -10.39 -10.12
CA GLU A 151 8.49 -9.24 -11.03
C GLU A 151 7.65 -8.09 -10.46
N LEU A 152 6.45 -8.39 -9.96
CA LEU A 152 5.59 -7.39 -9.32
C LEU A 152 6.28 -6.74 -8.12
N GLN A 153 6.89 -7.53 -7.24
CA GLN A 153 7.65 -7.01 -6.09
C GLN A 153 8.77 -6.05 -6.54
N GLY A 154 9.53 -6.42 -7.57
CA GLY A 154 10.57 -5.55 -8.12
C GLY A 154 10.03 -4.21 -8.68
N LEU A 155 8.87 -4.24 -9.33
CA LEU A 155 8.20 -3.03 -9.81
C LEU A 155 7.69 -2.17 -8.64
N TYR A 156 7.06 -2.77 -7.64
CA TYR A 156 6.59 -2.08 -6.43
C TYR A 156 7.74 -1.39 -5.71
N ASP A 157 8.87 -2.07 -5.51
CA ASP A 157 10.05 -1.50 -4.86
C ASP A 157 10.63 -0.31 -5.63
N SER A 158 10.50 -0.31 -6.97
CA SER A 158 10.92 0.83 -7.79
C SER A 158 10.03 2.04 -7.61
N VAL A 159 8.71 1.83 -7.64
CA VAL A 159 7.73 2.91 -7.42
C VAL A 159 7.86 3.48 -6.01
N ASP A 160 8.06 2.62 -5.01
CA ASP A 160 8.24 3.02 -3.63
C ASP A 160 9.46 3.95 -3.45
N ARG A 161 10.60 3.61 -4.08
CA ARG A 161 11.79 4.48 -4.09
C ARG A 161 11.51 5.86 -4.72
N ASP A 162 10.84 5.89 -5.87
CA ASP A 162 10.51 7.15 -6.55
C ASP A 162 9.58 8.01 -5.69
N LEU A 163 8.62 7.38 -5.00
CA LEU A 163 7.70 8.03 -4.07
C LEU A 163 8.42 8.59 -2.83
N ILE A 164 9.41 7.88 -2.29
CA ILE A 164 10.26 8.36 -1.19
C ILE A 164 11.05 9.61 -1.63
N GLU A 165 11.60 9.64 -2.84
CA GLU A 165 12.30 10.83 -3.34
C GLU A 165 11.35 12.00 -3.59
N ALA A 166 10.17 11.74 -4.14
CA ALA A 166 9.12 12.76 -4.29
C ALA A 166 8.71 13.37 -2.94
N ARG A 167 8.60 12.54 -1.89
CA ARG A 167 8.34 13.01 -0.52
C ARG A 167 9.40 13.99 -0.04
N LYS A 168 10.69 13.67 -0.24
CA LYS A 168 11.80 14.54 0.18
C LYS A 168 11.73 15.90 -0.53
N LEU A 169 11.43 15.89 -1.83
CA LEU A 169 11.25 17.12 -2.60
C LEU A 169 10.08 17.95 -2.05
N GLN A 170 8.92 17.33 -1.80
CA GLN A 170 7.77 18.04 -1.20
C GLN A 170 8.10 18.61 0.17
N GLN A 171 8.73 17.83 1.05
CA GLN A 171 9.12 18.29 2.39
C GLN A 171 10.14 19.44 2.35
N SER A 172 10.95 19.53 1.29
CA SER A 172 11.90 20.65 1.09
C SER A 172 11.22 21.97 0.73
N LEU A 173 9.95 21.95 0.30
CA LEU A 173 9.16 23.15 0.02
C LEU A 173 8.86 23.94 1.30
N VAL A 174 8.66 23.24 2.41
CA VAL A 174 8.49 23.84 3.74
C VAL A 174 9.88 24.10 4.36
N ARG A 175 10.50 25.21 3.95
CA ARG A 175 11.89 25.54 4.31
C ARG A 175 12.09 25.84 5.79
N GLU A 176 11.12 26.53 6.41
CA GLU A 176 11.21 27.01 7.79
C GLU A 176 9.97 26.52 8.57
N ARG A 177 10.17 25.60 9.53
CA ARG A 177 9.08 25.04 10.35
C ARG A 177 8.79 25.84 11.62
N PHE A 178 9.69 26.74 11.98
CA PHE A 178 9.57 27.59 13.15
C PHE A 178 10.24 28.93 12.89
N ARG A 179 9.56 30.01 13.26
CA ARG A 179 10.15 31.36 13.22
C ARG A 179 9.67 32.20 14.38
N SER A 180 10.60 32.92 15.00
CA SER A 180 10.28 34.01 15.93
C SER A 180 10.35 35.36 15.23
N PHE A 181 9.39 36.23 15.55
CA PHE A 181 9.29 37.62 15.13
C PHE A 181 9.44 38.58 16.32
N GLY A 182 10.14 38.15 17.38
CA GLY A 182 10.22 38.86 18.66
C GLY A 182 9.05 38.49 19.56
N SER A 183 8.04 39.35 19.61
CA SER A 183 6.83 39.16 20.43
C SER A 183 5.77 38.24 19.81
N ALA A 184 6.10 37.56 18.73
CA ALA A 184 5.25 36.57 18.09
C ALA A 184 6.07 35.42 17.50
N GLN A 185 5.48 34.24 17.36
CA GLN A 185 6.14 33.09 16.75
C GLN A 185 5.18 32.22 15.96
N VAL A 186 5.71 31.55 14.92
CA VAL A 186 4.98 30.58 14.09
C VAL A 186 5.67 29.23 14.22
N SER A 187 4.89 28.16 14.37
CA SER A 187 5.33 26.77 14.27
C SER A 187 4.45 26.01 13.27
N LEU A 188 5.04 25.08 12.53
CA LEU A 188 4.37 24.30 11.49
C LEU A 188 4.43 22.80 11.79
N LEU A 189 3.30 22.13 11.61
CA LEU A 189 3.17 20.68 11.60
C LEU A 189 2.82 20.23 10.18
N LEU A 190 3.54 19.24 9.66
CA LEU A 190 3.20 18.59 8.39
C LEU A 190 3.63 17.12 8.47
N ARG A 191 2.64 16.23 8.55
CA ARG A 191 2.79 14.79 8.63
C ARG A 191 1.93 14.13 7.54
N PRO A 192 2.53 13.68 6.44
CA PRO A 192 1.81 12.92 5.43
C PRO A 192 1.36 11.54 5.97
N SER A 193 0.17 11.08 5.59
CA SER A 193 -0.35 9.73 5.88
C SER A 193 0.32 8.65 5.04
N GLY A 194 0.70 8.99 3.79
CA GLY A 194 1.36 8.09 2.85
C GLY A 194 2.77 8.50 2.46
N HIS A 195 3.15 8.19 1.22
CA HIS A 195 4.44 8.60 0.67
C HIS A 195 4.48 10.10 0.39
N VAL A 196 3.46 10.66 -0.25
CA VAL A 196 3.40 12.06 -0.65
C VAL A 196 2.00 12.58 -0.39
N GLY A 197 1.90 13.80 0.16
CA GLY A 197 0.65 14.35 0.67
C GLY A 197 0.01 15.42 -0.21
N GLY A 198 -1.27 15.73 0.02
CA GLY A 198 -1.95 16.90 -0.55
C GLY A 198 -1.71 18.17 0.27
N ASP A 199 -1.40 18.01 1.56
CA ASP A 199 -1.29 19.11 2.50
C ASP A 199 -0.04 19.99 2.29
N LEU A 200 -0.24 21.30 2.48
CA LEU A 200 0.82 22.27 2.60
C LEU A 200 0.45 23.37 3.58
N VAL A 201 1.34 23.57 4.55
CA VAL A 201 1.27 24.68 5.48
C VAL A 201 2.51 25.54 5.36
N GLY A 202 2.36 26.83 5.64
CA GLY A 202 3.49 27.73 5.61
C GLY A 202 3.18 29.11 6.14
N PHE A 203 4.21 29.94 6.12
CA PHE A 203 4.12 31.35 6.39
C PHE A 203 5.14 32.11 5.53
N PHE A 204 4.90 33.41 5.36
CA PHE A 204 5.86 34.32 4.73
C PHE A 204 5.76 35.72 5.35
N PRO A 205 6.88 36.40 5.61
CA PRO A 205 6.84 37.80 5.99
C PRO A 205 6.41 38.65 4.79
N ILE A 206 5.38 39.49 4.97
CA ILE A 206 4.91 40.43 3.94
C ILE A 206 5.74 41.72 4.03
N ASN A 207 5.90 42.23 5.25
CA ASN A 207 6.77 43.35 5.56
C ASN A 207 7.17 43.28 7.05
N ALA A 208 7.77 44.35 7.60
CA ALA A 208 8.22 44.37 8.99
C ALA A 208 7.09 44.23 10.02
N ARG A 209 5.84 44.52 9.63
CA ARG A 209 4.63 44.56 10.47
C ARG A 209 3.69 43.39 10.20
N ARG A 210 3.65 42.85 8.99
CA ARG A 210 2.67 41.82 8.58
C ARG A 210 3.31 40.49 8.22
N VAL A 211 2.65 39.41 8.61
CA VAL A 211 3.00 38.04 8.25
C VAL A 211 1.77 37.34 7.67
N GLY A 212 1.96 36.67 6.54
CA GLY A 212 0.96 35.78 5.95
C GLY A 212 1.15 34.36 6.46
N LEU A 213 0.06 33.72 6.87
CA LEU A 213 -0.01 32.31 7.28
C LEU A 213 -0.98 31.59 6.35
N TYR A 214 -0.70 30.34 5.99
CA TYR A 214 -1.62 29.57 5.16
C TYR A 214 -1.60 28.08 5.46
N GLY A 215 -2.75 27.46 5.25
CA GLY A 215 -2.94 26.01 5.18
C GLY A 215 -3.71 25.68 3.90
N ILE A 216 -3.24 24.68 3.18
CA ILE A 216 -3.80 24.20 1.93
C ILE A 216 -3.91 22.70 2.03
N ASP A 217 -5.03 22.17 1.56
CA ASP A 217 -5.22 20.74 1.33
C ASP A 217 -5.79 20.54 -0.08
N VAL A 218 -5.09 19.76 -0.88
CA VAL A 218 -5.46 19.48 -2.28
C VAL A 218 -6.29 18.21 -2.34
N ALA A 219 -7.46 18.28 -2.98
CA ALA A 219 -8.36 17.15 -3.09
C ALA A 219 -7.69 15.91 -3.71
N GLY A 220 -7.81 14.78 -3.01
CA GLY A 220 -7.23 13.49 -3.38
C GLY A 220 -5.83 13.26 -2.81
N HIS A 221 -5.30 12.05 -2.97
CA HIS A 221 -4.01 11.67 -2.38
C HIS A 221 -3.01 11.18 -3.43
N GLY A 222 -1.71 11.26 -3.10
CA GLY A 222 -0.62 10.72 -3.91
C GLY A 222 0.07 11.75 -4.82
N ILE A 223 0.59 11.30 -5.96
CA ILE A 223 1.52 12.08 -6.79
C ILE A 223 0.84 13.32 -7.40
N ALA A 224 -0.41 13.19 -7.85
CA ALA A 224 -1.10 14.28 -8.52
C ALA A 224 -1.38 15.46 -7.58
N SER A 225 -1.91 15.18 -6.38
CA SER A 225 -2.14 16.21 -5.35
C SER A 225 -0.81 16.84 -4.93
N ALA A 226 0.23 16.03 -4.68
CA ALA A 226 1.55 16.53 -4.33
C ALA A 226 2.19 17.47 -5.38
N LEU A 227 2.04 17.18 -6.67
CA LEU A 227 2.51 18.05 -7.75
C LEU A 227 1.75 19.37 -7.79
N MET A 228 0.44 19.34 -7.53
CA MET A 228 -0.38 20.54 -7.41
C MET A 228 0.04 21.37 -6.19
N THR A 229 0.22 20.73 -5.04
CA THR A 229 0.76 21.34 -3.82
C THR A 229 2.10 22.02 -4.06
N ALA A 230 3.01 21.35 -4.77
CA ALA A 230 4.32 21.91 -5.14
C ALA A 230 4.19 23.16 -6.00
N ARG A 231 3.26 23.17 -6.97
CA ARG A 231 2.99 24.34 -7.80
C ARG A 231 2.39 25.49 -6.99
N ILE A 232 1.42 25.22 -6.13
CA ILE A 232 0.77 26.24 -5.29
C ILE A 232 1.80 26.87 -4.34
N SER A 233 2.75 26.09 -3.81
CA SER A 233 3.83 26.61 -2.97
C SER A 233 4.66 27.71 -3.64
N GLY A 234 4.76 27.69 -4.97
CA GLY A 234 5.43 28.73 -5.75
C GLY A 234 4.71 30.08 -5.68
N TYR A 235 3.38 30.09 -5.77
CA TYR A 235 2.58 31.33 -5.71
C TYR A 235 2.55 31.97 -4.32
N LEU A 236 2.84 31.22 -3.26
CA LEU A 236 2.84 31.71 -1.88
C LEU A 236 4.26 31.80 -1.29
N SER A 237 5.30 31.69 -2.12
CA SER A 237 6.68 31.71 -1.66
C SER A 237 7.09 33.10 -1.15
N GLY A 238 7.74 33.16 0.01
CA GLY A 238 8.35 34.38 0.53
C GLY A 238 9.71 34.75 -0.09
N VAL A 239 10.27 33.91 -0.97
CA VAL A 239 11.61 34.10 -1.56
C VAL A 239 11.58 35.11 -2.71
N SER A 240 10.47 35.14 -3.45
CA SER A 240 10.25 36.03 -4.59
C SER A 240 8.96 36.82 -4.36
N PRO A 241 9.00 37.92 -3.58
CA PRO A 241 7.82 38.72 -3.24
C PRO A 241 7.03 39.23 -4.46
N ASP A 242 7.71 39.45 -5.58
CA ASP A 242 7.14 39.84 -6.87
C ASP A 242 6.25 38.76 -7.51
N GLN A 243 6.45 37.49 -7.16
CA GLN A 243 5.66 36.35 -7.65
C GLN A 243 4.63 35.88 -6.63
N ASN A 244 4.68 36.41 -5.41
CA ASN A 244 3.77 36.02 -4.35
C ASN A 244 2.40 36.67 -4.57
N VAL A 245 1.38 35.85 -4.84
CA VAL A 245 0.02 36.34 -5.16
C VAL A 245 -0.70 36.97 -3.97
N ALA A 246 -0.16 36.81 -2.75
CA ALA A 246 -0.68 37.44 -1.54
C ALA A 246 -0.02 38.80 -1.25
N MET A 247 0.93 39.24 -2.08
CA MET A 247 1.61 40.52 -1.91
C MET A 247 1.30 41.46 -3.07
N ILE A 248 1.12 42.74 -2.74
CA ILE A 248 1.02 43.82 -3.71
C ILE A 248 2.15 44.82 -3.49
N GLN A 249 2.68 45.35 -4.58
CA GLN A 249 3.65 46.43 -4.50
C GLN A 249 2.90 47.77 -4.46
N THR A 250 3.15 48.53 -3.40
CA THR A 250 2.64 49.90 -3.23
C THR A 250 3.36 50.87 -4.18
N GLU A 251 2.78 52.07 -4.36
CA GLU A 251 3.38 53.14 -5.17
C GLU A 251 4.81 53.54 -4.73
N LEU A 252 5.15 53.28 -3.46
CA LEU A 252 6.45 53.54 -2.86
C LEU A 252 7.46 52.41 -3.07
N GLY A 253 7.10 51.36 -3.82
CA GLY A 253 7.93 50.19 -4.06
C GLY A 253 8.01 49.19 -2.90
N LEU A 254 7.29 49.43 -1.81
CA LEU A 254 7.19 48.55 -0.65
C LEU A 254 6.08 47.50 -0.87
N TYR A 255 6.26 46.30 -0.33
CA TYR A 255 5.25 45.25 -0.37
C TYR A 255 4.25 45.39 0.79
N ASP A 256 2.98 45.17 0.47
CA ASP A 256 1.88 45.08 1.43
C ASP A 256 0.99 43.87 1.12
N ALA A 257 0.10 43.54 2.05
CA ALA A 257 -0.77 42.38 1.93
C ALA A 257 -1.90 42.64 0.93
N LEU A 258 -2.15 41.68 0.02
CA LEU A 258 -3.40 41.62 -0.71
C LEU A 258 -4.53 41.21 0.25
N PRO A 259 -5.72 41.82 0.19
CA PRO A 259 -6.85 41.41 1.03
C PRO A 259 -7.16 39.91 0.88
N PRO A 260 -7.43 39.18 1.98
CA PRO A 260 -7.63 37.73 1.95
C PRO A 260 -8.66 37.23 0.93
N ALA A 261 -9.82 37.88 0.83
CA ALA A 261 -10.84 37.52 -0.17
C ALA A 261 -10.34 37.68 -1.62
N GLU A 262 -9.55 38.71 -1.90
CA GLU A 262 -8.99 38.96 -3.24
C GLU A 262 -7.89 37.95 -3.60
N LEU A 263 -7.10 37.51 -2.60
CA LEU A 263 -6.15 36.40 -2.76
C LEU A 263 -6.87 35.11 -3.20
N ALA A 264 -7.91 34.71 -2.46
CA ALA A 264 -8.69 33.51 -2.79
C ALA A 264 -9.32 33.61 -4.19
N ALA A 265 -9.92 34.76 -4.53
CA ALA A 265 -10.47 35.01 -5.86
C ALA A 265 -9.40 34.98 -6.97
N THR A 266 -8.17 35.40 -6.68
CA THR A 266 -7.05 35.37 -7.62
C THR A 266 -6.57 33.94 -7.85
N LEU A 267 -6.39 33.15 -6.79
CA LEU A 267 -6.07 31.73 -6.90
C LEU A 267 -7.17 30.97 -7.67
N ASN A 268 -8.44 31.27 -7.42
CA ASN A 268 -9.59 30.66 -8.12
C ASN A 268 -9.65 31.00 -9.62
N ARG A 269 -8.96 32.06 -10.07
CA ARG A 269 -8.82 32.39 -11.49
C ARG A 269 -7.59 31.76 -12.14
N ILE A 270 -6.49 31.68 -11.42
CA ILE A 270 -5.21 31.16 -11.93
C ILE A 270 -5.25 29.63 -12.04
N VAL A 271 -5.69 28.96 -10.97
CA VAL A 271 -5.53 27.52 -10.82
C VAL A 271 -6.25 26.72 -11.91
N PRO A 272 -7.55 26.93 -12.20
CA PRO A 272 -8.25 26.18 -13.26
C PRO A 272 -7.69 26.44 -14.67
N ARG A 273 -7.13 27.63 -14.91
CA ARG A 273 -6.58 27.99 -16.24
C ARG A 273 -5.22 27.36 -16.49
N GLU A 274 -4.41 27.29 -15.44
CA GLU A 274 -3.03 26.82 -15.52
C GLU A 274 -2.88 25.32 -15.26
N ILE A 275 -3.84 24.72 -14.56
CA ILE A 275 -3.89 23.31 -14.23
C ILE A 275 -5.12 22.71 -14.95
N ARG A 276 -4.89 22.06 -16.09
CA ARG A 276 -5.94 21.44 -16.92
C ARG A 276 -6.44 20.13 -16.30
N THR A 277 -6.88 20.19 -15.05
CA THR A 277 -7.40 19.05 -14.28
C THR A 277 -8.60 19.51 -13.48
N ASP A 278 -9.54 18.62 -13.20
CA ASP A 278 -10.70 18.90 -12.34
C ASP A 278 -10.35 18.93 -10.84
N SER A 279 -9.07 19.17 -10.52
CA SER A 279 -8.54 19.22 -9.16
C SER A 279 -8.83 20.58 -8.53
N TYR A 280 -9.27 20.55 -7.28
CA TYR A 280 -9.54 21.71 -6.44
C TYR A 280 -8.79 21.53 -5.11
N PHE A 281 -8.73 22.61 -4.32
CA PHE A 281 -8.08 22.55 -3.01
C PHE A 281 -8.80 23.46 -2.02
N THR A 282 -8.70 23.09 -0.74
CA THR A 282 -9.14 23.93 0.35
C THR A 282 -8.02 24.90 0.75
N LEU A 283 -8.38 26.11 1.17
CA LEU A 283 -7.43 27.14 1.60
C LEU A 283 -7.94 27.83 2.87
N ILE A 284 -7.04 27.96 3.84
CA ILE A 284 -7.12 28.98 4.88
C ILE A 284 -5.91 29.90 4.71
N TYR A 285 -6.15 31.20 4.62
CA TYR A 285 -5.09 32.20 4.64
C TYR A 285 -5.39 33.25 5.70
N ALA A 286 -4.36 33.65 6.45
CA ALA A 286 -4.43 34.68 7.47
C ALA A 286 -3.33 35.72 7.27
N ASP A 287 -3.71 36.98 7.16
CA ASP A 287 -2.84 38.14 7.26
C ASP A 287 -2.87 38.66 8.70
N VAL A 288 -1.71 38.61 9.36
CA VAL A 288 -1.56 38.95 10.77
C VAL A 288 -0.71 40.18 10.95
N ASP A 289 -1.27 41.18 11.63
CA ASP A 289 -0.58 42.39 12.06
C ASP A 289 0.16 42.16 13.39
N LEU A 290 1.48 42.13 13.33
CA LEU A 290 2.37 41.88 14.47
C LEU A 290 2.38 43.02 15.50
N VAL A 291 1.78 44.18 15.21
CA VAL A 291 1.72 45.33 16.12
C VAL A 291 0.35 45.42 16.79
N SER A 292 -0.73 45.39 16.01
CA SER A 292 -2.09 45.56 16.55
C SER A 292 -2.71 44.26 17.09
N GLY A 293 -2.19 43.11 16.64
CA GLY A 293 -2.80 41.80 16.83
C GLY A 293 -4.03 41.58 15.95
N GLU A 294 -4.32 42.46 14.99
CA GLU A 294 -5.42 42.27 14.05
C GLU A 294 -5.10 41.14 13.08
N VAL A 295 -6.10 40.31 12.82
CA VAL A 295 -6.01 39.17 11.91
C VAL A 295 -7.17 39.25 10.93
N ALA A 296 -6.85 39.24 9.64
CA ALA A 296 -7.82 39.13 8.55
C ALA A 296 -7.59 37.80 7.83
N MET A 297 -8.64 37.03 7.58
CA MET A 297 -8.56 35.67 7.04
C MET A 297 -9.55 35.44 5.93
N VAL A 298 -9.27 34.45 5.09
CA VAL A 298 -10.22 33.87 4.15
C VAL A 298 -10.23 32.36 4.33
N GLN A 299 -11.44 31.79 4.43
CA GLN A 299 -11.67 30.35 4.52
C GLN A 299 -12.36 29.90 3.22
N ALA A 300 -11.73 29.00 2.48
CA ALA A 300 -12.21 28.47 1.21
C ALA A 300 -12.25 26.94 1.29
N GLY A 301 -13.35 26.40 1.82
CA GLY A 301 -13.55 24.95 1.99
C GLY A 301 -12.71 24.28 3.09
N HIS A 302 -11.74 25.00 3.68
CA HIS A 302 -10.83 24.46 4.70
C HIS A 302 -11.51 24.38 6.08
N PRO A 303 -11.07 23.52 7.01
CA PRO A 303 -11.58 23.50 8.38
C PRO A 303 -11.51 24.85 9.10
N MET A 304 -12.35 25.00 10.13
CA MET A 304 -12.45 26.26 10.87
C MET A 304 -11.17 26.57 11.64
N PRO A 305 -10.54 27.74 11.45
CA PRO A 305 -9.46 28.19 12.30
C PRO A 305 -9.92 28.38 13.75
N ALA A 306 -9.04 28.08 14.70
CA ALA A 306 -9.32 28.18 16.13
C ALA A 306 -8.44 29.26 16.78
N VAL A 307 -9.04 30.09 17.63
CA VAL A 307 -8.32 31.02 18.52
C VAL A 307 -8.35 30.47 19.94
N LEU A 308 -7.19 30.09 20.45
CA LEU A 308 -7.00 29.73 21.85
C LEU A 308 -6.66 31.01 22.64
N ARG A 309 -7.64 31.46 23.42
CA ARG A 309 -7.53 32.65 24.27
C ARG A 309 -6.68 32.36 25.50
N ARG A 310 -6.04 33.40 26.06
CA ARG A 310 -5.22 33.29 27.28
C ARG A 310 -5.96 32.66 28.48
N ASP A 311 -7.28 32.84 28.58
CA ASP A 311 -8.10 32.24 29.64
C ASP A 311 -8.34 30.73 29.45
N GLY A 312 -8.04 30.19 28.26
CA GLY A 312 -8.26 28.81 27.87
C GLY A 312 -9.53 28.57 27.06
N ARG A 313 -10.30 29.63 26.74
CA ARG A 313 -11.41 29.53 25.80
C ARG A 313 -10.87 29.28 24.39
N VAL A 314 -11.48 28.34 23.67
CA VAL A 314 -11.22 28.10 22.25
C VAL A 314 -12.42 28.60 21.47
N GLU A 315 -12.17 29.47 20.50
CA GLU A 315 -13.17 30.04 19.59
C GLU A 315 -12.88 29.60 18.17
N PHE A 316 -13.79 28.86 17.55
CA PHE A 316 -13.72 28.57 16.10
C PHE A 316 -14.27 29.76 15.33
N LEU A 317 -13.60 30.13 14.24
CA LEU A 317 -13.95 31.26 13.40
C LEU A 317 -14.30 30.81 11.98
N GLY A 318 -15.21 31.55 11.35
CA GLY A 318 -15.65 31.29 10.00
C GLY A 318 -16.88 30.39 9.91
N SER A 319 -17.34 30.18 8.69
CA SER A 319 -18.55 29.42 8.37
C SER A 319 -18.33 28.45 7.21
N GLY A 320 -17.06 28.12 6.92
CA GLY A 320 -16.67 27.40 5.72
C GLY A 320 -16.48 28.33 4.53
N GLY A 321 -16.65 27.78 3.33
CA GLY A 321 -16.51 28.47 2.06
C GLY A 321 -16.45 27.44 0.94
N LEU A 322 -16.48 27.91 -0.31
CA LEU A 322 -16.26 27.02 -1.45
C LEU A 322 -14.75 26.73 -1.60
N PRO A 323 -14.35 25.51 -1.99
CA PRO A 323 -12.95 25.24 -2.32
C PRO A 323 -12.47 26.04 -3.54
N ILE A 324 -11.17 26.32 -3.58
CA ILE A 324 -10.52 26.99 -4.69
C ILE A 324 -10.45 26.04 -5.89
N GLY A 325 -10.87 26.51 -7.05
CA GLY A 325 -10.81 25.81 -8.33
C GLY A 325 -12.02 24.94 -8.65
N LEU A 326 -12.92 24.72 -7.69
CA LEU A 326 -14.12 23.88 -7.89
C LEU A 326 -15.22 24.60 -8.67
N ILE A 327 -15.47 25.87 -8.35
CA ILE A 327 -16.53 26.68 -8.98
C ILE A 327 -15.92 27.94 -9.57
N GLU A 328 -16.13 28.14 -10.87
CA GLU A 328 -15.74 29.37 -11.55
C GLU A 328 -16.44 30.58 -10.93
N ASN A 329 -15.69 31.66 -10.69
CA ASN A 329 -16.19 32.92 -10.12
C ASN A 329 -16.85 32.77 -8.73
N ALA A 330 -16.43 31.78 -7.93
CA ALA A 330 -16.83 31.67 -6.53
C ALA A 330 -16.50 32.96 -5.74
N HIS A 331 -17.38 33.29 -4.79
CA HIS A 331 -17.21 34.40 -3.87
C HIS A 331 -16.58 33.93 -2.56
N TYR A 332 -15.72 34.77 -1.98
CA TYR A 332 -14.98 34.47 -0.76
C TYR A 332 -15.10 35.65 0.21
N ASP A 333 -15.47 35.36 1.45
CA ASP A 333 -15.65 36.36 2.49
C ASP A 333 -14.40 36.51 3.36
N THR A 334 -14.16 37.74 3.84
CA THR A 334 -13.09 38.01 4.80
C THR A 334 -13.61 37.89 6.23
N ILE A 335 -12.95 37.07 7.04
CA ILE A 335 -13.22 36.91 8.46
C ILE A 335 -12.17 37.72 9.22
N THR A 336 -12.57 38.46 10.26
CA THR A 336 -11.63 39.26 11.06
C THR A 336 -11.71 38.91 12.54
N THR A 337 -10.57 38.99 13.22
CA THR A 337 -10.48 38.87 14.68
C THR A 337 -9.31 39.68 15.20
N ARG A 338 -9.20 39.79 16.52
CA ARG A 338 -8.07 40.43 17.19
C ARG A 338 -7.49 39.49 18.24
N LEU A 339 -6.19 39.26 18.15
CA LEU A 339 -5.38 38.55 19.14
C LEU A 339 -4.92 39.54 20.21
N LEU A 340 -5.15 39.16 21.47
CA LEU A 340 -4.60 39.85 22.63
C LEU A 340 -3.29 39.18 23.06
N PRO A 341 -2.41 39.86 23.81
CA PRO A 341 -1.18 39.26 24.32
C PRO A 341 -1.45 37.97 25.11
N GLY A 342 -0.86 36.87 24.65
CA GLY A 342 -1.04 35.50 25.16
C GLY A 342 -2.06 34.67 24.39
N ASP A 343 -2.79 35.25 23.43
CA ASP A 343 -3.69 34.51 22.53
C ASP A 343 -2.88 33.79 21.43
N ARG A 344 -3.49 32.73 20.89
CA ARG A 344 -2.86 31.86 19.91
C ARG A 344 -3.86 31.52 18.81
N LEU A 345 -3.38 31.46 17.57
CA LEU A 345 -4.15 31.10 16.39
C LEU A 345 -3.68 29.73 15.88
N PHE A 346 -4.62 28.83 15.64
CA PHE A 346 -4.39 27.48 15.15
C PHE A 346 -5.18 27.27 13.85
N LEU A 347 -4.46 26.94 12.77
CA LEU A 347 -5.03 26.60 11.47
C LEU A 347 -4.70 25.11 11.24
N GLY A 348 -5.69 24.22 11.26
CA GLY A 348 -5.46 22.78 11.10
C GLY A 348 -6.17 22.22 9.87
N SER A 349 -5.60 21.18 9.26
CA SER A 349 -6.26 20.40 8.21
C SER A 349 -7.34 19.47 8.77
N ASP A 350 -8.15 18.93 7.88
CA ASP A 350 -9.26 18.03 8.19
C ASP A 350 -8.76 16.68 8.70
N GLY A 351 -7.55 16.24 8.33
CA GLY A 351 -6.92 15.05 8.93
C GLY A 351 -6.77 15.12 10.46
N ILE A 352 -6.90 16.30 11.08
CA ILE A 352 -7.01 16.45 12.54
C ILE A 352 -8.44 16.17 13.02
N THR A 353 -9.43 16.82 12.43
CA THR A 353 -10.85 16.72 12.86
C THR A 353 -11.50 15.42 12.42
N GLU A 354 -11.06 14.83 11.32
CA GLU A 354 -11.52 13.56 10.75
C GLU A 354 -10.68 12.37 11.23
N ALA A 355 -9.73 12.58 12.14
CA ALA A 355 -9.06 11.49 12.82
C ALA A 355 -10.11 10.57 13.46
N ALA A 356 -10.17 9.32 12.99
CA ALA A 356 -11.17 8.35 13.40
C ALA A 356 -10.71 7.61 14.66
N GLY A 357 -11.56 7.59 15.69
CA GLY A 357 -11.36 6.79 16.89
C GLY A 357 -11.69 5.31 16.69
N PRO A 358 -11.55 4.49 17.74
CA PRO A 358 -11.74 3.03 17.68
C PRO A 358 -13.17 2.59 17.31
N ASP A 359 -14.15 3.46 17.57
CA ASP A 359 -15.56 3.27 17.22
C ASP A 359 -15.90 3.79 15.81
N GLY A 360 -14.91 4.29 15.07
CA GLY A 360 -15.07 4.90 13.75
C GLY A 360 -15.65 6.32 13.80
N SER A 361 -15.85 6.91 14.99
CA SER A 361 -16.28 8.30 15.10
C SER A 361 -15.11 9.26 14.85
N PHE A 362 -15.37 10.38 14.20
CA PHE A 362 -14.38 11.42 14.01
C PHE A 362 -14.19 12.24 15.29
N LEU A 363 -12.95 12.68 15.53
CA LEU A 363 -12.59 13.54 16.66
C LEU A 363 -13.47 14.79 16.73
N GLY A 364 -13.71 15.42 15.57
CA GLY A 364 -14.49 16.63 15.38
C GLY A 364 -13.93 17.85 16.10
N ASP A 365 -14.61 18.98 15.94
CA ASP A 365 -14.19 20.27 16.52
C ASP A 365 -14.15 20.24 18.06
N GLU A 366 -15.08 19.54 18.71
CA GLU A 366 -15.10 19.42 20.17
C GLU A 366 -13.99 18.51 20.70
N GLY A 367 -13.52 17.53 19.92
CA GLY A 367 -12.33 16.76 20.26
C GLY A 367 -11.05 17.60 20.10
N LEU A 368 -10.90 18.29 18.97
CA LEU A 368 -9.79 19.22 18.75
C LEU A 368 -9.72 20.28 19.85
N LYS A 369 -10.84 20.91 20.20
CA LYS A 369 -10.94 21.88 21.29
C LYS A 369 -10.43 21.35 22.62
N ARG A 370 -10.76 20.10 22.97
CA ARG A 370 -10.27 19.46 24.21
C ARG A 370 -8.75 19.31 24.19
N ILE A 371 -8.19 18.86 23.07
CA ILE A 371 -6.73 18.72 22.89
C ILE A 371 -6.03 20.09 23.02
N LEU A 372 -6.51 21.11 22.30
CA LEU A 372 -5.93 22.47 22.37
C LEU A 372 -5.98 23.05 23.80
N GLN A 373 -7.03 22.73 24.56
CA GLN A 373 -7.19 23.17 25.95
C GLN A 373 -6.27 22.42 26.92
N ALA A 374 -6.06 21.12 26.73
CA ALA A 374 -5.16 20.32 27.57
C ALA A 374 -3.71 20.79 27.41
N GLU A 375 -3.30 21.00 26.16
CA GLU A 375 -1.91 21.34 25.82
C GLU A 375 -1.59 22.83 25.88
N ARG A 376 -2.52 23.67 26.35
CA ARG A 376 -2.36 25.14 26.49
C ARG A 376 -1.11 25.59 27.24
N HIS A 377 -0.55 24.72 28.08
CA HIS A 377 0.63 24.98 28.89
C HIS A 377 1.94 24.91 28.08
N LEU A 378 1.93 24.21 26.94
CA LEU A 378 3.05 24.12 26.00
C LEU A 378 3.07 25.29 25.02
N ARG A 379 4.19 25.47 24.33
CA ARG A 379 4.43 26.53 23.34
C ARG A 379 5.28 26.01 22.18
N GLY A 380 5.21 26.73 21.05
CA GLY A 380 6.02 26.48 19.87
C GLY A 380 5.88 25.06 19.33
N PRO A 381 6.98 24.45 18.86
CA PRO A 381 6.97 23.07 18.35
C PRO A 381 6.47 22.03 19.35
N ALA A 382 6.77 22.21 20.65
CA ALA A 382 6.35 21.26 21.68
C ALA A 382 4.82 21.18 21.82
N PHE A 383 4.09 22.27 21.56
CA PHE A 383 2.63 22.26 21.51
C PHE A 383 2.12 21.38 20.37
N LEU A 384 2.69 21.54 19.16
CA LEU A 384 2.31 20.76 17.99
C LEU A 384 2.66 19.28 18.14
N ASP A 385 3.80 18.96 18.74
CA ASP A 385 4.21 17.59 19.03
C ASP A 385 3.23 16.91 20.01
N ALA A 386 2.76 17.64 21.02
CA ALA A 386 1.77 17.12 21.97
C ALA A 386 0.39 16.92 21.33
N VAL A 387 -0.10 17.90 20.55
CA VAL A 387 -1.34 17.76 19.76
C VAL A 387 -1.26 16.53 18.86
N GLN A 388 -0.12 16.33 18.19
CA GLN A 388 0.09 15.14 17.35
C GLN A 388 0.09 13.85 18.17
N GLY A 389 0.72 13.83 19.35
CA GLY A 389 0.71 12.69 20.26
C GLY A 389 -0.71 12.30 20.68
N ASP A 390 -1.53 13.29 21.05
CA ASP A 390 -2.92 13.09 21.43
C ASP A 390 -3.80 12.59 20.27
N LEU A 391 -3.56 13.09 19.05
CA LEU A 391 -4.25 12.60 17.85
C LEU A 391 -3.95 11.12 17.57
N VAL A 392 -2.68 10.72 17.65
CA VAL A 392 -2.27 9.32 17.46
C VAL A 392 -2.83 8.44 18.59
N ALA A 393 -2.83 8.93 19.82
CA ALA A 393 -3.43 8.22 20.96
C ALA A 393 -4.94 8.04 20.79
N TYR A 394 -5.65 9.04 20.26
CA TYR A 394 -7.08 8.96 19.97
C TYR A 394 -7.41 7.97 18.86
N ALA A 395 -6.61 7.95 17.78
CA ALA A 395 -6.88 7.09 16.63
C ALA A 395 -6.58 5.60 16.86
N GLU A 396 -5.80 5.25 17.89
CA GLU A 396 -5.31 3.89 18.20
C GLU A 396 -4.66 3.15 17.00
N ALA A 397 -4.35 3.88 15.92
CA ALA A 397 -3.86 3.37 14.65
C ALA A 397 -3.11 4.46 13.87
N ALA A 398 -2.66 4.13 12.66
CA ALA A 398 -2.12 5.12 11.74
C ALA A 398 -3.24 6.07 11.26
N LEU A 399 -2.93 7.37 11.20
CA LEU A 399 -3.85 8.38 10.69
C LEU A 399 -4.16 8.11 9.22
N ALA A 400 -5.45 8.15 8.87
CA ALA A 400 -5.92 7.84 7.53
C ALA A 400 -5.59 8.93 6.51
N ASP A 401 -5.43 10.18 6.97
CA ASP A 401 -5.18 11.34 6.13
C ASP A 401 -3.99 12.18 6.62
N ASP A 402 -3.54 13.09 5.77
CA ASP A 402 -2.46 14.03 6.06
C ASP A 402 -2.84 14.94 7.23
N VAL A 403 -1.90 15.12 8.16
CA VAL A 403 -2.08 16.03 9.28
C VAL A 403 -1.14 17.20 9.13
N SER A 404 -1.72 18.38 8.96
CA SER A 404 -0.98 19.62 8.91
C SER A 404 -1.61 20.70 9.80
N ALA A 405 -0.76 21.57 10.33
CA ALA A 405 -1.20 22.72 11.10
C ALA A 405 -0.22 23.89 11.06
N VAL A 406 -0.75 25.10 11.16
CA VAL A 406 -0.03 26.32 11.49
C VAL A 406 -0.43 26.75 12.90
N PHE A 407 0.56 26.96 13.76
CA PHE A 407 0.36 27.47 15.11
C PHE A 407 1.09 28.79 15.29
N PHE A 408 0.33 29.85 15.49
CA PHE A 408 0.83 31.21 15.69
C PHE A 408 0.54 31.68 17.12
N GLU A 409 1.56 32.23 17.77
CA GLU A 409 1.45 32.76 19.12
C GLU A 409 1.76 34.25 19.11
N PHE A 410 0.91 35.03 19.79
CA PHE A 410 1.05 36.47 19.90
C PHE A 410 1.26 36.87 21.36
N ASP A 411 2.49 37.19 21.74
CA ASP A 411 2.86 37.61 23.11
C ASP A 411 2.88 39.13 23.29
N GLY A 412 2.55 39.89 22.24
CA GLY A 412 2.28 41.33 22.30
C GLY A 412 2.74 42.09 21.06
N PRO A 413 2.58 43.42 21.06
CA PRO A 413 2.98 44.27 19.94
C PRO A 413 4.49 44.18 19.70
N LYS A 414 4.88 43.92 18.45
CA LYS A 414 6.28 43.95 18.02
C LYS A 414 6.89 45.32 18.28
N ARG A 415 8.03 45.38 18.96
CA ARG A 415 8.75 46.63 19.24
C ARG A 415 9.86 46.81 18.20
N ASN A 416 10.20 48.07 17.90
CA ASN A 416 11.25 48.42 16.92
C ASN A 416 12.67 47.91 17.28
N ALA A 417 12.85 47.26 18.44
CA ALA A 417 14.14 46.79 18.96
C ALA A 417 14.31 45.26 18.88
N ASP A 418 13.34 44.54 18.32
CA ASP A 418 13.31 43.06 18.23
C ASP A 418 13.77 42.53 16.85
#